data_AF-W9USC5-F1
#
_entry.id   AF-W9USC5-F1
#
_cell.length_a   1.000
_cell.length_b   1.000
_cell.length_c   1.000
_cell.angle_alpha   90.00
_cell.angle_beta   90.00
_cell.angle_gamma   90.00
#
_symmetry.space_group_name_H-M   'P 1'
#
loop_
_entity.id
_entity.type
_entity.pdbx_description
1 polymer ?
#
loop_
_entity_poly.entity_id
_entity_poly.type
_entity_poly.pdbx_seq_one_letter_code
_entity_poly.pdbx_strand_id
1 'polypeptide(L)' 'MVGRTIEDIDLPPGTTIGAIIRNDKVLIAHDDIEIQNDDHVILFLVDKRRILEVERLFQVGLTFF' A
#
# COMPACT_ATOMS: atom_id res chain seq x y z
N MET A 1 -7.73 3.41 -2.27
CA MET A 1 -6.68 2.46 -2.67
C MET A 1 -7.25 1.10 -3.04
N VAL A 2 -8.26 0.60 -2.33
CA VAL A 2 -8.99 -0.62 -2.70
C VAL A 2 -9.46 -0.56 -4.15
N GLY A 3 -9.24 -1.65 -4.90
CA GLY A 3 -9.63 -1.77 -6.31
C GLY A 3 -8.62 -1.26 -7.34
N ARG A 4 -7.38 -0.92 -6.90
CA ARG A 4 -6.25 -0.59 -7.79
C ARG A 4 -5.20 -1.69 -7.72
N THR A 5 -4.51 -1.91 -8.83
CA THR A 5 -3.30 -2.75 -8.88
C THR A 5 -2.13 -2.04 -8.21
N ILE A 6 -1.09 -2.77 -7.83
CA ILE A 6 0.11 -2.20 -7.20
C ILE A 6 0.78 -1.17 -8.13
N GLU A 7 0.81 -1.42 -9.44
CA GLU A 7 1.39 -0.49 -10.44
C GLU A 7 0.64 0.84 -10.56
N ASP A 8 -0.67 0.85 -10.28
CA ASP A 8 -1.53 2.05 -10.37
C ASP A 8 -1.42 2.96 -9.13
N ILE A 9 -0.55 2.62 -8.18
CA ILE A 9 -0.35 3.36 -6.94
C ILE A 9 0.83 4.30 -7.10
N ASP A 10 0.56 5.60 -7.06
CA ASP A 10 1.58 6.65 -7.01
C ASP A 10 2.33 6.64 -5.67
N LEU A 11 3.29 5.73 -5.53
CA LEU A 11 4.12 5.63 -4.35
C LEU A 11 5.08 6.82 -4.25
N PRO A 12 5.29 7.38 -3.03
CA PRO A 12 6.28 8.43 -2.83
C PRO A 12 7.68 7.96 -3.27
N PRO A 13 8.52 8.83 -3.85
CA PRO A 13 9.85 8.46 -4.33
C PRO A 13 10.69 7.74 -3.26
N GLY A 14 11.30 6.61 -3.63
CA GLY A 14 12.07 5.79 -2.67
C GLY A 14 11.19 4.97 -1.72
N THR A 15 9.94 4.71 -2.09
CA THR A 15 9.03 3.76 -1.44
C THR A 15 8.76 2.59 -2.37
N THR A 16 8.69 1.38 -1.81
CA THR A 16 8.38 0.15 -2.57
C THR A 16 7.49 -0.76 -1.74
N ILE A 17 6.49 -1.39 -2.37
CA ILE A 17 5.68 -2.42 -1.71
C ILE A 17 6.43 -3.75 -1.82
N GLY A 18 6.71 -4.40 -0.69
CA GLY A 18 7.44 -5.67 -0.65
C GLY A 18 6.53 -6.89 -0.59
N ALA A 19 5.44 -6.79 0.17
CA ALA A 19 4.48 -7.88 0.34
C ALA A 19 3.11 -7.36 0.77
N ILE A 20 2.10 -8.16 0.51
CA ILE A 20 0.75 -7.98 1.04
C ILE A 20 0.43 -9.19 1.91
N ILE A 21 -0.10 -8.96 3.11
CA ILE A 21 -0.61 -10.01 3.98
C ILE A 21 -2.14 -9.98 3.90
N ARG A 22 -2.72 -11.09 3.41
CA ARG A 22 -4.16 -11.27 3.24
C ARG A 22 -4.58 -12.63 3.78
N ASN A 23 -5.55 -12.66 4.70
CA ASN A 23 -6.02 -13.91 5.32
C ASN A 23 -4.88 -14.77 5.88
N ASP A 24 -3.95 -14.16 6.63
CA ASP A 24 -2.76 -14.79 7.20
C ASP A 24 -1.78 -15.41 6.19
N LYS A 25 -1.91 -15.06 4.90
CA LYS A 25 -1.00 -15.47 3.83
C LYS A 25 -0.18 -14.29 3.35
N VAL A 26 1.09 -14.54 3.07
CA VAL A 26 1.99 -13.57 2.46
C VAL A 26 1.91 -13.72 0.94
N LEU A 27 1.56 -12.62 0.27
CA LEU A 27 1.63 -12.46 -1.17
C LEU A 27 2.86 -11.59 -1.47
N ILE A 28 3.77 -12.09 -2.31
CA ILE A 28 4.88 -11.28 -2.80
C ILE A 28 4.32 -10.21 -3.72
N ALA A 29 4.67 -8.95 -3.44
CA ALA A 29 4.14 -7.83 -4.19
C ALA A 29 4.63 -7.89 -5.65
N HIS A 30 3.67 -7.93 -6.56
CA HIS A 30 3.85 -7.88 -8.00
C HIS A 30 2.86 -6.89 -8.60
N ASP A 31 3.19 -6.35 -9.76
CA ASP A 31 2.51 -5.21 -10.39
C ASP A 31 1.00 -5.48 -10.62
N ASP A 32 0.63 -6.74 -10.88
CA ASP A 32 -0.73 -7.20 -11.21
C ASP A 32 -1.63 -7.46 -9.99
N ILE A 33 -1.12 -7.34 -8.78
CA ILE A 33 -1.90 -7.63 -7.58
C ILE A 33 -2.85 -6.48 -7.27
N GLU A 34 -4.14 -6.76 -7.27
CA GLU A 34 -5.17 -5.83 -6.83
C GLU A 34 -5.27 -5.78 -5.30
N ILE A 35 -5.22 -4.57 -4.74
CA ILE A 35 -5.38 -4.33 -3.29
C ILE A 35 -6.84 -4.47 -2.90
N GLN A 36 -7.08 -5.28 -1.88
CA GLN A 36 -8.38 -5.57 -1.31
C GLN A 36 -8.55 -4.92 0.07
N ASN A 37 -9.79 -4.89 0.56
CA ASN A 37 -10.04 -4.53 1.95
C ASN A 37 -9.34 -5.50 2.89
N ASP A 38 -8.92 -5.00 4.06
CA ASP A 38 -8.21 -5.75 5.11
C ASP A 38 -6.81 -6.26 4.74
N ASP A 39 -6.29 -5.85 3.58
CA ASP A 39 -4.91 -6.10 3.21
C ASP A 39 -3.93 -5.32 4.11
N HIS A 40 -2.96 -6.03 4.66
CA HIS A 40 -1.83 -5.39 5.33
C HIS A 40 -0.66 -5.28 4.35
N VAL A 41 -0.37 -4.06 3.91
CA VAL A 41 0.68 -3.78 2.92
C VAL A 41 1.98 -3.48 3.64
N ILE A 42 3.04 -4.24 3.33
CA ILE A 42 4.39 -4.02 3.84
C ILE A 42 5.16 -3.13 2.86
N LEU A 43 5.55 -1.95 3.32
CA LEU A 43 6.30 -0.96 2.53
C LEU A 43 7.73 -0.81 3.04
N PHE A 44 8.66 -0.68 2.09
CA PHE A 44 10.03 -0.28 2.35
C PHE A 44 10.21 1.17 1.95
N LEU A 45 10.70 1.99 2.88
CA LEU A 45 11.00 3.39 2.64
C LEU A 45 12.51 3.60 2.81
N VAL A 46 13.16 4.19 1.80
CA VAL A 46 14.57 4.61 1.89
C VAL A 46 14.72 5.86 2.76
N ASP A 47 13.70 6.72 2.80
CA ASP A 47 13.68 7.95 3.59
C ASP A 47 12.48 8.01 4.53
N LYS A 48 12.74 7.91 5.83
CA LYS A 48 11.72 7.98 6.88
C LYS A 48 10.93 9.29 6.92
N ARG A 49 11.42 10.39 6.32
CA ARG A 49 10.68 11.66 6.23
C ARG A 49 9.40 11.53 5.40
N ARG A 50 9.34 10.52 4.53
CA ARG A 50 8.21 10.24 3.64
C ARG A 50 7.11 9.41 4.27
N ILE A 51 7.27 8.98 5.54
CA ILE A 51 6.23 8.25 6.27
C ILE A 51 4.90 8.99 6.22
N LEU A 52 4.91 10.32 6.36
CA LEU A 52 3.70 11.14 6.33
C LEU A 52 2.99 11.13 4.95
N GLU A 53 3.75 11.04 3.86
CA GLU A 53 3.20 10.92 2.50
C GLU A 53 2.54 9.56 2.30
N VAL A 54 3.19 8.50 2.81
CA VAL A 54 2.65 7.14 2.80
C VAL A 54 1.39 7.05 3.66
N GLU A 55 1.40 7.59 4.88
CA GLU A 55 0.20 7.62 5.74
C GLU A 55 -0.98 8.30 5.05
N ARG A 56 -0.76 9.40 4.32
CA ARG A 56 -1.83 10.07 3.55
C ARG A 56 -2.36 9.24 2.39
N LEU A 57 -1.50 8.45 1.75
CA LEU A 57 -1.87 7.56 0.65
C LEU A 57 -2.75 6.39 1.14
N PHE A 58 -2.46 5.88 2.35
CA PHE A 58 -3.20 4.79 3.00
C PHE A 58 -4.32 5.26 3.95
N GLN A 59 -4.40 6.55 4.25
CA GLN A 59 -5.55 7.16 4.90
C GLN A 59 -6.75 7.02 3.97
N VAL A 60 -7.46 5.91 4.11
CA VAL A 60 -8.87 5.81 3.73
C VAL A 60 -9.53 7.01 4.40
N GLY A 61 -10.06 7.93 3.60
CA GLY A 61 -10.70 9.12 4.11
C GLY A 61 -11.64 8.72 5.24
N LEU A 62 -11.42 9.27 6.44
CA LEU A 62 -12.37 9.29 7.56
C LEU A 62 -13.57 10.13 7.14
N THR A 63 -14.27 9.73 6.07
CA THR A 63 -15.22 10.56 5.34
C THR A 63 -16.31 9.66 4.76
N PHE A 64 -17.16 9.23 5.69
CA PHE A 64 -18.61 9.00 5.63
C PHE A 64 -19.22 7.64 5.22
N PHE A 65 -20.17 7.30 6.08
CA PHE A 65 -21.35 6.43 6.02
C PHE A 65 -22.10 6.38 4.67
#